data_AF-F9DX70-F1
#
_entry.id   AF-F9DX70-F1
#
_cell.length_a   1.000
_cell.length_b   1.000
_cell.length_c   1.000
_cell.angle_alpha   90.00
_cell.angle_beta   90.00
_cell.angle_gamma   90.00
#
_symmetry.space_group_name_H-M   'P 1'
#
loop_
_entity.id
_entity.type
_entity.pdbx_description
1 polymer ?
#
loop_
_entity_poly.entity_id
_entity_poly.type
_entity_poly.pdbx_seq_one_letter_code
_entity_poly.pdbx_strand_id
1 'polypeptide(L)'
;MEYGAILRACRKRKGWTQEDLAHELDIEQADVSRFENDRKELPMTLFQKWAMVTGSQDVLVAFIAGMEGMSILTNILSTVGTSVIGGFISFLL
;
A
#
# COMPACT_ATOMS: atom_id res chain seq x y z
N MET A 1 6.14 -7.68 13.09
CA MET A 1 6.55 -6.76 12.02
C MET A 1 5.27 -6.28 11.37
N GLU A 2 4.85 -5.04 11.61
CA GLU A 2 3.54 -4.51 11.14
C GLU A 2 3.62 -4.10 9.67
N TYR A 3 3.77 -5.07 8.76
CA TYR A 3 3.81 -4.78 7.33
C TYR A 3 2.40 -4.73 6.71
N GLY A 4 1.36 -5.19 7.41
CA GLY A 4 -0.03 -5.02 7.02
C GLY A 4 -0.42 -3.55 6.79
N ALA A 5 0.12 -2.64 7.59
CA ALA A 5 -0.06 -1.19 7.39
C ALA A 5 0.55 -0.69 6.07
N ILE A 6 1.69 -1.25 5.66
CA ILE A 6 2.35 -0.93 4.38
C ILE A 6 1.48 -1.43 3.21
N LEU A 7 0.99 -2.67 3.28
CA LEU A 7 0.09 -3.25 2.26
C LEU A 7 -1.17 -2.40 2.07
N ARG A 8 -1.76 -1.96 3.19
CA ARG A 8 -2.91 -1.04 3.21
C ARG A 8 -2.57 0.30 2.57
N ALA A 9 -1.39 0.85 2.87
CA ALA A 9 -0.94 2.12 2.30
C ALA A 9 -0.77 2.02 0.78
N CYS A 10 -0.19 0.93 0.26
CA CYS A 10 -0.09 0.66 -1.18
C CYS A 10 -1.48 0.64 -1.86
N ARG A 11 -2.43 -0.10 -1.29
CA ARG A 11 -3.80 -0.17 -1.82
C ARG A 11 -4.50 1.20 -1.79
N LYS A 12 -4.42 1.91 -0.67
CA LYS A 12 -5.04 3.23 -0.53
C LYS A 12 -4.40 4.27 -1.45
N ARG A 13 -3.08 4.23 -1.66
CA ARG A 13 -2.36 5.08 -2.63
C ARG A 13 -2.87 4.86 -4.06
N LYS A 14 -3.25 3.63 -4.41
CA LYS A 14 -3.90 3.29 -5.68
C LYS A 14 -5.36 3.75 -5.78
N GLY A 15 -6.00 4.10 -4.66
CA GLY A 15 -7.41 4.50 -4.60
C GLY A 15 -8.40 3.34 -4.55
N TRP A 16 -7.94 2.13 -4.21
CA TRP A 16 -8.76 0.91 -4.23
C TRP A 16 -9.37 0.58 -2.87
N THR A 17 -10.57 0.01 -2.88
CA THR A 17 -11.17 -0.69 -1.74
C THR A 17 -10.53 -2.07 -1.56
N GLN A 18 -10.78 -2.74 -0.43
CA GLN A 18 -10.29 -4.11 -0.24
C GLN A 18 -10.93 -5.09 -1.24
N GLU A 19 -12.17 -4.83 -1.66
CA GLU A 19 -12.89 -5.63 -2.67
C GLU A 19 -12.25 -5.47 -4.06
N ASP A 20 -11.92 -4.25 -4.46
CA ASP A 20 -11.24 -3.98 -5.75
C ASP A 20 -9.91 -4.74 -5.84
N LEU A 21 -9.12 -4.70 -4.77
CA LEU A 21 -7.84 -5.41 -4.73
C LEU A 21 -8.02 -6.93 -4.71
N ALA A 22 -9.02 -7.42 -3.98
CA ALA A 22 -9.32 -8.85 -3.91
C ALA A 22 -9.70 -9.40 -5.29
N HIS A 23 -10.56 -8.66 -6.01
CA HIS A 23 -10.93 -8.96 -7.39
C HIS A 23 -9.71 -8.99 -8.32
N GLU A 24 -8.84 -7.99 -8.26
CA GLU A 24 -7.65 -7.92 -9.11
C GLU A 24 -6.62 -9.03 -8.81
N LEU A 25 -6.51 -9.46 -7.56
CA LEU A 25 -5.59 -10.51 -7.14
C LEU A 25 -6.17 -11.93 -7.23
N ASP A 26 -7.44 -12.07 -7.59
CA ASP A 26 -8.19 -13.33 -7.58
C ASP A 26 -8.13 -14.02 -6.21
N ILE A 27 -8.43 -13.27 -5.14
CA ILE A 27 -8.49 -13.75 -3.75
C ILE A 27 -9.72 -13.22 -3.03
N GLU A 28 -9.99 -13.75 -1.84
CA GLU A 28 -11.10 -13.29 -1.00
C GLU A 28 -10.79 -11.93 -0.35
N GLN A 29 -11.78 -11.03 -0.28
CA GLN A 29 -11.65 -9.75 0.44
C GLN A 29 -11.29 -9.95 1.93
N ALA A 30 -11.80 -11.01 2.55
CA ALA A 30 -11.46 -11.35 3.93
C ALA A 30 -9.96 -11.64 4.10
N ASP A 31 -9.30 -12.20 3.08
CA ASP A 31 -7.86 -12.43 3.10
C ASP A 31 -7.10 -11.11 2.97
N VAL A 32 -7.51 -10.20 2.08
CA VAL A 32 -6.97 -8.81 2.03
C VAL A 32 -7.04 -8.16 3.41
N SER A 33 -8.20 -8.23 4.06
CA SER A 33 -8.37 -7.68 5.41
C SER A 33 -7.44 -8.34 6.43
N ARG A 34 -7.27 -9.66 6.40
CA ARG A 34 -6.35 -10.35 7.31
C ARG A 34 -4.89 -9.96 7.08
N PHE A 35 -4.45 -9.83 5.83
CA PHE A 35 -3.09 -9.37 5.50
C PHE A 35 -2.85 -7.94 5.98
N GLU A 36 -3.80 -7.03 5.74
CA GLU A 36 -3.67 -5.61 6.13
C GLU A 36 -3.78 -5.35 7.63
N ASN A 37 -4.17 -6.34 8.42
CA ASN A 37 -4.27 -6.27 9.88
C ASN A 37 -3.32 -7.25 10.57
N ASP A 38 -2.31 -7.76 9.84
CA ASP A 38 -1.31 -8.69 10.36
C ASP A 38 -1.92 -9.94 11.02
N ARG A 39 -3.10 -10.37 10.56
CA ARG A 39 -3.82 -11.57 11.02
C ARG A 39 -3.51 -12.83 10.20
N LYS A 40 -2.87 -12.67 9.05
CA LYS A 40 -2.43 -13.74 8.15
C LYS A 40 -1.14 -13.30 7.48
N GLU A 41 -0.18 -14.21 7.34
CA GLU A 41 1.08 -13.93 6.67
C GLU A 41 0.89 -13.94 5.15
N LEU A 42 1.45 -12.94 4.46
CA LEU A 42 1.36 -12.80 3.01
C LEU A 42 2.52 -13.55 2.33
N PRO A 43 2.25 -14.57 1.49
CA PRO A 43 3.31 -15.23 0.73
C PRO A 43 4.04 -14.24 -0.20
N MET A 44 5.36 -14.39 -0.36
CA MET A 44 6.17 -13.47 -1.17
C MET A 44 5.69 -13.38 -2.63
N THR A 45 5.19 -14.49 -3.20
CA THR A 45 4.61 -14.50 -4.55
C THR A 45 3.36 -13.62 -4.66
N LEU A 46 2.54 -13.57 -3.61
CA LEU A 46 1.37 -12.70 -3.55
C LEU A 46 1.77 -11.25 -3.28
N PHE A 47 2.82 -11.01 -2.47
CA PHE A 47 3.37 -9.66 -2.29
C PHE A 47 3.88 -9.09 -3.62
N GLN A 48 4.57 -9.87 -4.44
CA GLN A 48 4.99 -9.44 -5.78
C GLN A 48 3.81 -9.01 -6.66
N LYS A 49 2.74 -9.81 -6.70
CA LYS A 49 1.51 -9.46 -7.43
C LYS A 49 0.85 -8.20 -6.86
N TRP A 50 0.72 -8.11 -5.53
CA TRP A 50 0.17 -6.95 -4.83
C TRP A 50 0.92 -5.66 -5.20
N ALA A 51 2.25 -5.70 -5.14
CA ALA A 51 3.10 -4.58 -5.51
C ALA A 51 2.93 -4.21 -7.00
N MET A 52 2.79 -5.19 -7.89
CA MET A 52 2.56 -4.93 -9.31
C MET A 52 1.21 -4.22 -9.56
N VAL A 53 0.10 -4.76 -9.05
CA VAL A 53 -1.25 -4.25 -9.34
C VAL A 53 -1.52 -2.89 -8.68
N THR A 54 -0.91 -2.66 -7.51
CA THR A 54 -0.99 -1.37 -6.81
C THR A 54 0.01 -0.33 -7.33
N GLY A 55 0.90 -0.68 -8.27
CA GLY A 55 1.98 0.21 -8.73
C GLY A 55 2.97 0.57 -7.61
N SER A 56 3.23 -0.37 -6.71
CA SER A 56 4.05 -0.23 -5.50
C SER A 56 5.28 -1.13 -5.51
N GLN A 57 5.91 -1.34 -6.67
CA GLN A 57 7.14 -2.12 -6.79
C GLN A 57 8.32 -1.49 -6.03
N ASP A 58 8.32 -0.16 -5.90
CA ASP A 58 9.24 0.61 -5.05
C ASP A 58 9.22 0.11 -3.60
N VAL A 59 8.03 -0.12 -3.05
CA VAL A 59 7.82 -0.61 -1.68
C VAL A 59 8.34 -2.03 -1.51
N LEU A 60 8.13 -2.90 -2.51
CA LEU A 60 8.67 -4.26 -2.47
C LEU A 60 10.20 -4.27 -2.48
N VAL A 61 10.84 -3.44 -3.33
CA VAL A 61 12.29 -3.32 -3.38
C VAL A 61 12.84 -2.81 -2.05
N ALA A 62 12.23 -1.76 -1.48
CA ALA A 62 12.61 -1.22 -0.18
C ALA A 62 12.51 -2.27 0.93
N PHE A 63 11.45 -3.07 0.93
CA PHE A 63 11.25 -4.17 1.87
C PHE A 63 12.35 -5.23 1.75
N ILE A 64 12.66 -5.69 0.53
CA ILE A 64 13.72 -6.68 0.27
C ILE A 64 15.11 -6.13 0.61
N ALA A 65 15.33 -4.83 0.41
CA ALA A 65 16.57 -4.13 0.77
C ALA A 65 16.75 -3.95 2.29
N GLY A 66 15.77 -4.38 3.10
CA GLY A 66 15.86 -4.30 4.57
C GLY A 66 15.57 -2.91 5.12
N MET A 67 14.91 -2.03 4.36
CA MET A 67 14.49 -0.73 4.88
C MET A 67 13.43 -0.91 5.98
N GLU A 68 13.51 -0.10 7.03
CA GLU A 68 12.54 -0.14 8.12
C GLU A 68 11.13 0.22 7.63
N GLY A 69 10.13 -0.55 8.04
CA GLY A 69 8.74 -0.37 7.58
C GLY A 69 8.17 1.04 7.80
N MET A 70 8.59 1.73 8.87
CA MET A 70 8.18 3.12 9.13
C MET A 70 8.76 4.12 8.12
N SER A 71 9.99 3.90 7.66
CA SER A 71 10.59 4.73 6.61
C SER A 71 9.85 4.55 5.28
N ILE A 72 9.48 3.31 4.95
CA ILE A 72 8.68 2.97 3.77
C ILE A 72 7.31 3.64 3.84
N LEU A 73 6.62 3.54 4.98
CA LEU A 73 5.29 4.14 5.16
C LEU A 73 5.33 5.66 5.02
N THR A 74 6.34 6.33 5.59
CA THR A 74 6.52 7.77 5.49
C THR A 74 6.69 8.21 4.04
N ASN A 75 7.45 7.46 3.24
CA ASN A 75 7.66 7.73 1.81
C ASN A 75 6.37 7.51 0.98
N ILE A 76 5.56 6.50 1.32
CA ILE A 76 4.26 6.27 0.67
C ILE A 76 3.32 7.45 0.95
N LEU A 77 3.25 7.90 2.21
CA LEU A 77 2.32 8.95 2.64
C LEU A 77 2.74 10.35 2.18
N SER A 78 4.04 10.66 2.12
CA SER A 78 4.52 11.95 1.63
C SER A 78 4.15 12.21 0.17
N THR A 79 4.08 11.14 -0.64
CA THR A 79 3.65 11.19 -2.04
C THR A 79 2.14 11.49 -2.17
N VAL A 80 1.33 11.15 -1.17
CA VAL A 80 -0.13 11.40 -1.14
C VAL A 80 -0.46 12.81 -0.63
N GLY A 81 0.43 13.44 0.14
CA GLY A 81 0.18 14.72 0.82
C GLY A 81 0.27 15.98 -0.06
N THR A 82 0.85 15.91 -1.26
CA THR A 82 1.16 17.13 -2.04
C THR A 82 0.09 17.52 -3.07
N SER A 83 -0.81 16.61 -3.46
CA SER A 83 -1.71 16.84 -4.61
C SER A 83 -3.09 17.40 -4.26
N VAL A 84 -3.61 17.21 -3.04
CA VAL A 84 -5.01 17.58 -2.73
C VAL A 84 -5.13 18.82 -1.84
N ILE A 85 -4.16 19.08 -0.95
CA ILE A 85 -4.23 20.22 -0.02
C ILE A 85 -3.45 21.44 -0.55
N GLY A 86 -2.33 21.23 -1.26
CA GLY A 86 -1.53 22.31 -1.83
C GLY A 86 -2.21 23.07 -2.97
N GLY A 87 -3.06 22.40 -3.76
CA GLY A 87 -3.78 23.02 -4.87
C GLY A 87 -4.88 23.99 -4.44
N PHE A 88 -5.60 23.68 -3.35
CA PHE A 88 -6.69 24.55 -2.87
C PHE A 88 -6.19 25.79 -2.12
N ILE A 89 -5.09 25.68 -1.37
CA ILE A 89 -4.52 26.84 -0.66
C ILE A 89 -3.78 27.77 -1.64
N SER A 90 -3.10 27.24 -2.66
CA SER A 90 -2.46 28.07 -3.70
C SER A 90 -3.46 28.71 -4.67
N PHE A 91 -4.73 28.29 -4.69
CA PHE A 91 -5.79 28.93 -5.48
C PHE A 91 -6.51 30.06 -4.70
N LEU A 92 -6.28 30.14 -3.38
CA LEU A 92 -6.92 31.11 -2.47
C LEU A 92 -5.94 32.12 -1.84
N LEU A 93 -4.67 32.12 -2.26
CA LEU A 93 -3.66 33.14 -1.98
C LEU A 93 -3.16 33.73 -3.31
#